data_AF-A0A1Y0HBN4-F1
#
_entry.id   AF-A0A1Y0HBN4-F1
#
_cell.length_a   1.000
_cell.length_b   1.000
_cell.length_c   1.000
_cell.angle_alpha   90.00
_cell.angle_beta   90.00
_cell.angle_gamma   90.00
#
_symmetry.space_group_name_H-M   'P 1'
#
loop_
_entity.id
_entity.type
_entity.pdbx_description
1 polymer ?
#
loop_
_entity_poly.entity_id
_entity_poly.type
_entity_poly.pdbx_seq_one_letter_code
_entity_poly.pdbx_strand_id
1 'polypeptide(L)'
;MEGLQDWSPTDPETARAHGWQVRNASRVADLASTFGDGTELTAPTLSHLNTATWTVDIPEGTLGLVIRKRFDQFHGRQRARVLLNGEFSGWWCEPAEDRTHRWAWGFIAFPWPAHVPYGRVTIGIDPPAGTPLWSVSHLTVHAMM
;
A
#
# COMPACT_ATOMS: atom_id res chain seq x y z
N MET A 1 -12.95 -8.57 -10.91
CA MET A 1 -11.71 -8.09 -10.27
C MET A 1 -10.61 -9.09 -10.57
N GLU A 2 -9.59 -8.67 -11.29
CA GLU A 2 -8.41 -9.48 -11.67
C GLU A 2 -7.24 -9.13 -10.76
N GLY A 3 -6.51 -10.12 -10.25
CA GLY A 3 -5.31 -9.88 -9.43
C GLY A 3 -4.10 -9.60 -10.31
N LEU A 4 -3.51 -8.41 -10.15
CA LEU A 4 -2.30 -8.00 -10.89
C LEU A 4 -1.03 -8.28 -10.10
N GLN A 5 -1.05 -8.06 -8.79
CA GLN A 5 0.12 -8.17 -7.92
C GLN A 5 -0.25 -8.63 -6.51
N ASP A 6 0.66 -9.39 -5.88
CA ASP A 6 0.57 -9.88 -4.51
C ASP A 6 2.00 -10.08 -3.97
N TRP A 7 2.48 -9.18 -3.10
CA TRP A 7 3.88 -9.16 -2.67
C TRP A 7 4.13 -8.34 -1.39
N SER A 8 5.34 -8.43 -0.84
CA SER A 8 5.71 -7.79 0.43
C SER A 8 6.86 -6.78 0.29
N PRO A 9 6.65 -5.48 0.58
CA PRO A 9 7.72 -4.49 0.59
C PRO A 9 8.83 -4.74 1.61
N THR A 10 8.59 -5.62 2.58
CA THR A 10 9.56 -5.96 3.63
C THR A 10 10.46 -7.13 3.27
N ASP A 11 10.16 -7.88 2.21
CA ASP A 11 11.03 -8.89 1.64
C ASP A 11 11.93 -8.26 0.56
N PRO A 12 13.26 -8.23 0.75
CA PRO A 12 14.18 -7.64 -0.22
C PRO A 12 14.09 -8.19 -1.64
N GLU A 13 13.76 -9.48 -1.80
CA GLU A 13 13.68 -10.11 -3.12
C GLU A 13 12.45 -9.61 -3.88
N THR A 14 11.27 -9.69 -3.24
CA THR A 14 10.03 -9.24 -3.87
C THR A 14 9.97 -7.73 -4.03
N ALA A 15 10.52 -6.97 -3.08
CA ALA A 15 10.66 -5.51 -3.18
C ALA A 15 11.51 -5.13 -4.40
N ARG A 16 12.65 -5.79 -4.61
CA ARG A 16 13.50 -5.57 -5.79
C ARG A 16 12.78 -5.96 -7.08
N ALA A 17 12.09 -7.11 -7.10
CA ALA A 17 11.36 -7.59 -8.28
C ALA A 17 10.25 -6.61 -8.74
N HIS A 18 9.60 -5.93 -7.80
CA HIS A 18 8.56 -4.94 -8.10
C HIS A 18 9.10 -3.51 -8.29
N GLY A 19 10.42 -3.32 -8.18
CA GLY A 19 11.04 -2.00 -8.27
C GLY A 19 10.63 -1.07 -7.13
N TRP A 20 10.33 -1.61 -5.94
CA TRP A 20 9.96 -0.82 -4.78
C TRP A 20 11.10 0.10 -4.35
N GLN A 21 10.79 1.39 -4.22
CA GLN A 21 11.73 2.40 -3.77
C GLN A 21 11.07 3.33 -2.78
N VAL A 22 11.75 3.61 -1.67
CA VAL A 22 11.36 4.62 -0.69
C VAL A 22 12.60 5.09 0.06
N ARG A 23 12.73 6.40 0.26
CA ARG A 23 13.83 6.97 1.06
C ARG A 23 13.45 7.01 2.53
N ASN A 24 14.42 6.80 3.41
CA ASN A 24 14.27 6.92 4.86
C ASN A 24 13.05 6.15 5.42
N ALA A 25 12.77 4.95 4.88
CA ALA A 25 11.87 4.03 5.57
C ALA A 25 12.51 3.56 6.88
N SER A 26 11.66 3.17 7.84
CA SER A 26 12.12 2.50 9.04
C SER A 26 12.85 1.20 8.70
N ARG A 27 13.65 0.70 9.64
CA ARG A 27 14.12 -0.68 9.58
C ARG A 27 12.91 -1.62 9.52
N VAL A 28 13.03 -2.70 8.74
CA VAL A 28 12.07 -3.81 8.79
C VAL A 28 12.14 -4.47 10.17
N ALA A 29 10.98 -4.68 10.78
CA ALA A 29 10.86 -5.36 12.07
C ALA A 29 9.66 -6.30 12.06
N ASP A 30 9.78 -7.42 12.77
CA ASP A 30 8.66 -8.33 12.97
C ASP A 30 7.65 -7.75 13.97
N LEU A 31 6.38 -7.82 13.62
CA LEU A 31 5.26 -7.50 14.49
C LEU A 31 4.50 -8.80 14.79
N ALA A 32 4.53 -9.23 16.05
CA ALA A 32 3.67 -10.29 16.55
C ALA A 32 2.42 -9.64 17.16
N SER A 33 1.25 -9.88 16.55
CA SER A 33 -0.03 -9.30 16.97
C SER A 33 -1.20 -10.09 16.38
N THR A 34 -2.42 -9.69 16.70
CA THR A 34 -3.65 -10.22 16.13
C THR A 34 -4.34 -9.26 15.17
N PHE A 35 -5.21 -9.80 14.33
CA PHE A 35 -6.29 -9.05 13.66
C PHE A 35 -7.48 -8.88 14.62
N GLY A 36 -8.44 -8.03 14.25
CA GLY A 36 -9.64 -7.76 15.07
C GLY A 36 -10.55 -8.99 15.31
N ASP A 37 -10.38 -10.07 14.55
CA ASP A 37 -11.06 -11.36 14.76
C ASP A 37 -10.28 -12.31 15.70
N GLY A 38 -9.15 -11.87 16.24
CA GLY A 38 -8.28 -12.65 17.10
C GLY A 38 -7.25 -13.51 16.36
N THR A 39 -7.24 -13.52 15.02
CA THR A 39 -6.25 -14.27 14.24
C THR A 39 -4.83 -13.77 14.53
N GLU A 40 -3.97 -14.62 15.05
CA GLU A 40 -2.57 -14.30 15.31
C GLU A 40 -1.72 -14.28 14.03
N LEU A 41 -0.80 -13.33 13.94
CA LEU A 41 0.17 -13.24 12.87
C LEU A 41 1.47 -12.63 13.42
N THR A 42 2.59 -13.28 13.12
CA THR A 42 3.92 -12.66 13.19
C THR A 42 4.40 -12.43 11.77
N ALA A 43 4.59 -11.16 11.39
CA ALA A 43 5.03 -10.80 10.06
C ALA A 43 5.90 -9.53 10.07
N PRO A 44 6.81 -9.37 9.10
CA PRO A 44 7.60 -8.16 8.98
C PRO A 44 6.73 -6.97 8.55
N THR A 45 7.05 -5.79 9.08
CA THR A 45 6.47 -4.51 8.67
C THR A 45 7.56 -3.43 8.64
N LEU A 46 7.34 -2.41 7.82
CA LEU A 46 8.10 -1.16 7.84
C LEU A 46 7.14 0.02 7.79
N SER A 47 7.67 1.21 8.05
CA SER A 47 6.95 2.46 7.97
C SER A 47 7.73 3.52 7.22
N HIS A 48 7.04 4.46 6.57
CA HIS A 48 7.68 5.59 5.88
C HIS A 48 6.81 6.85 5.90
N LEU A 49 7.45 7.99 5.62
CA LEU A 49 6.81 9.29 5.38
C LEU A 49 7.23 9.93 4.04
N ASN A 50 8.19 9.33 3.32
CA ASN A 50 8.51 9.74 1.96
C ASN A 50 7.69 8.96 0.95
N THR A 51 7.60 9.45 -0.28
CA THR A 51 6.95 8.73 -1.38
C THR A 51 7.60 7.36 -1.59
N ALA A 52 6.80 6.32 -1.47
CA ALA A 52 7.15 4.98 -1.90
C ALA A 52 6.59 4.71 -3.29
N THR A 53 7.37 4.09 -4.17
CA THR A 53 6.97 3.80 -5.55
C THR A 53 7.25 2.37 -5.95
N TRP A 54 6.42 1.81 -6.82
CA TRP A 54 6.66 0.54 -7.53
C TRP A 54 5.95 0.56 -8.88
N THR A 55 6.23 -0.42 -9.74
CA THR A 55 5.59 -0.52 -11.06
C THR A 55 4.61 -1.67 -11.13
N VAL A 56 3.53 -1.48 -11.90
CA VAL A 56 2.53 -2.51 -12.24
C VAL A 56 2.16 -2.40 -13.71
N ASP A 57 1.91 -3.53 -14.37
CA ASP A 57 1.41 -3.55 -15.75
C ASP A 57 -0.13 -3.60 -15.70
N ILE A 58 -0.77 -2.58 -16.28
CA ILE A 58 -2.23 -2.40 -16.27
C ILE A 58 -2.83 -2.89 -17.60
N PRO A 59 -3.73 -3.89 -17.58
CA PRO A 59 -4.40 -4.39 -18.78
C PRO A 59 -5.24 -3.31 -19.48
N GLU A 60 -5.29 -3.37 -20.82
CA GLU A 60 -6.23 -2.56 -21.59
C GLU A 60 -7.68 -2.86 -21.16
N GLY A 61 -8.51 -1.82 -21.15
CA GLY A 61 -9.92 -1.94 -20.74
C GLY A 61 -10.13 -1.93 -19.22
N THR A 62 -9.08 -1.79 -18.41
CA THR A 62 -9.21 -1.60 -16.95
C THR A 62 -10.08 -0.37 -16.66
N LEU A 63 -11.22 -0.57 -15.99
CA LEU A 63 -12.16 0.46 -15.58
C LEU A 63 -11.82 1.08 -14.22
N GLY A 64 -10.99 0.42 -13.42
CA GLY A 64 -10.60 0.90 -12.10
C GLY A 64 -9.52 0.06 -11.44
N LEU A 65 -8.94 0.61 -10.38
CA LEU A 65 -7.95 -0.07 -9.55
C LEU A 65 -8.41 -0.21 -8.11
N VAL A 66 -8.01 -1.32 -7.50
CA VAL A 66 -8.05 -1.51 -6.05
C VAL A 66 -6.65 -1.84 -5.57
N ILE A 67 -6.16 -1.05 -4.62
CA ILE A 67 -4.89 -1.30 -3.93
C ILE A 67 -5.22 -1.64 -2.50
N ARG A 68 -4.69 -2.76 -2.00
CA ARG A 68 -4.87 -3.21 -0.61
C ARG A 68 -3.52 -3.26 0.08
N LYS A 69 -3.51 -2.98 1.38
CA LYS A 69 -2.33 -3.19 2.23
C LYS A 69 -2.67 -3.97 3.49
N ARG A 70 -1.76 -4.83 3.93
CA ARG A 70 -1.70 -5.23 5.34
C ARG A 70 -0.80 -4.25 6.06
N PHE A 71 -1.26 -3.73 7.18
CA PHE A 71 -0.52 -2.69 7.91
C PHE A 71 -0.68 -2.83 9.43
N ASP A 72 0.20 -2.12 10.13
CA ASP A 72 0.16 -1.96 11.58
C ASP A 72 -0.73 -0.76 11.92
N GLN A 73 -1.91 -1.02 12.49
CA GLN A 73 -2.90 -0.01 12.88
C GLN A 73 -2.67 0.56 14.30
N PHE A 74 -1.48 0.38 14.89
CA PHE A 74 -1.17 0.99 16.19
C PHE A 74 -1.39 2.51 16.21
N HIS A 75 -1.07 3.17 15.10
CA HIS A 75 -1.44 4.56 14.84
C HIS A 75 -2.54 4.61 13.79
N GLY A 76 -3.69 5.19 14.14
CA GLY A 76 -4.74 5.52 13.19
C GLY A 76 -4.48 6.83 12.47
N ARG A 77 -5.47 7.29 11.71
CA ARG A 77 -5.41 8.52 10.89
C ARG A 77 -4.21 8.55 9.94
N GLN A 78 -3.71 7.39 9.53
CA GLN A 78 -2.72 7.35 8.45
C GLN A 78 -3.41 7.80 7.18
N ARG A 79 -2.74 8.64 6.40
CA ARG A 79 -3.24 9.04 5.08
C ARG A 79 -2.09 9.18 4.11
N ALA A 80 -2.34 8.90 2.85
CA ALA A 80 -1.40 9.10 1.77
C ALA A 80 -2.11 9.53 0.51
N ARG A 81 -1.41 10.32 -0.31
CA ARG A 81 -1.79 10.52 -1.71
C ARG A 81 -1.40 9.28 -2.48
N VAL A 82 -2.32 8.81 -3.32
CA VAL A 82 -2.02 7.80 -4.35
C VAL A 82 -1.71 8.53 -5.63
N LEU A 83 -0.56 8.20 -6.21
CA LEU A 83 -0.07 8.77 -7.46
C LEU A 83 0.00 7.68 -8.52
N LEU A 84 -0.41 7.98 -9.75
CA LEU A 84 -0.16 7.15 -10.93
C LEU A 84 0.73 7.93 -11.88
N ASN A 85 1.91 7.38 -12.20
CA ASN A 85 2.95 8.07 -12.97
C ASN A 85 3.31 9.47 -12.40
N GLY A 86 3.18 9.65 -11.09
CA GLY A 86 3.41 10.92 -10.41
C GLY A 86 2.20 11.86 -10.33
N GLU A 87 1.11 11.54 -11.01
CA GLU A 87 -0.13 12.34 -10.99
C GLU A 87 -1.09 11.88 -9.89
N PHE A 88 -1.71 12.82 -9.20
CA PHE A 88 -2.62 12.53 -8.10
C PHE A 88 -3.88 11.80 -8.58
N SER A 89 -4.16 10.63 -7.98
CA SER A 89 -5.34 9.80 -8.30
C SER A 89 -6.32 9.65 -7.14
N GLY A 90 -5.90 9.90 -5.90
CA GLY A 90 -6.81 9.83 -4.75
C GLY A 90 -6.14 9.90 -3.39
N TRP A 91 -6.96 10.01 -2.35
CA TRP A 91 -6.52 9.92 -0.95
C TRP A 91 -6.82 8.53 -0.40
N TRP A 92 -5.79 7.87 0.12
CA TRP A 92 -5.94 6.64 0.89
C TRP A 92 -5.91 6.99 2.38
N CYS A 93 -7.00 6.76 3.09
CA CYS A 93 -7.14 7.05 4.51
C CYS A 93 -7.38 5.76 5.32
N GLU A 94 -6.61 5.58 6.39
CA GLU A 94 -6.81 4.54 7.40
C GLU A 94 -7.12 5.21 8.75
N PRO A 95 -8.41 5.42 9.08
CA PRO A 95 -8.78 6.23 10.23
C PRO A 95 -8.62 5.49 11.57
N ALA A 96 -8.85 4.18 11.59
CA ALA A 96 -8.90 3.37 12.80
C ALA A 96 -7.54 3.20 13.47
N GLU A 97 -7.53 3.15 14.80
CA GLU A 97 -6.37 2.74 15.60
C GLU A 97 -6.75 1.57 16.50
N ASP A 98 -5.82 0.61 16.67
CA ASP A 98 -5.96 -0.46 17.66
C ASP A 98 -4.57 -0.80 18.23
N ARG A 99 -4.43 -0.65 19.55
CA ARG A 99 -3.18 -0.93 20.28
C ARG A 99 -3.06 -2.37 20.75
N THR A 100 -4.14 -3.15 20.62
CA THR A 100 -4.24 -4.56 21.00
C THR A 100 -4.20 -5.44 19.76
N HIS A 101 -5.11 -5.23 18.81
CA HIS A 101 -5.19 -5.99 17.55
C HIS A 101 -4.55 -5.20 16.43
N ARG A 102 -3.22 -5.15 16.40
CA ARG A 102 -2.48 -4.22 15.55
C ARG A 102 -2.47 -4.59 14.06
N TRP A 103 -2.86 -5.80 13.66
CA TRP A 103 -2.94 -6.13 12.24
C TRP A 103 -4.27 -5.72 11.64
N ALA A 104 -4.21 -5.03 10.51
CA ALA A 104 -5.39 -4.69 9.72
C ALA A 104 -5.13 -4.81 8.22
N TRP A 105 -6.23 -4.98 7.48
CA TRP A 105 -6.27 -4.80 6.04
C TRP A 105 -6.96 -3.49 5.71
N GLY A 106 -6.29 -2.71 4.87
CA GLY A 106 -6.76 -1.44 4.35
C GLY A 106 -6.88 -1.48 2.84
N PHE A 107 -7.69 -0.62 2.24
CA PHE A 107 -7.76 -0.51 0.78
C PHE A 107 -8.19 0.88 0.31
N ILE A 108 -7.84 1.17 -0.94
CA ILE A 108 -8.40 2.26 -1.73
C ILE A 108 -8.85 1.71 -3.08
N ALA A 109 -9.98 2.21 -3.57
CA ALA A 109 -10.51 1.93 -4.89
C ALA A 109 -10.79 3.24 -5.62
N PHE A 110 -10.46 3.32 -6.91
CA PHE A 110 -10.77 4.49 -7.74
C PHE A 110 -10.94 4.08 -9.22
N PRO A 111 -11.75 4.83 -9.99
CA PRO A 111 -11.90 4.59 -11.43
C PRO A 111 -10.57 4.86 -12.16
N TRP A 112 -10.34 4.14 -13.25
CA TRP A 112 -9.12 4.32 -14.05
C TRP A 112 -9.11 5.74 -14.62
N PRO A 113 -8.09 6.57 -14.33
CA PRO A 113 -8.10 7.95 -14.81
C PRO A 113 -7.85 8.00 -16.32
N ALA A 114 -8.71 8.70 -17.06
CA ALA A 114 -8.64 8.76 -18.52
C ALA A 114 -7.33 9.32 -19.09
N HIS A 115 -6.56 10.06 -18.30
CA HIS A 115 -5.27 10.63 -18.69
C HIS A 115 -4.08 9.66 -18.47
N VAL A 116 -4.26 8.56 -17.75
CA VAL A 116 -3.20 7.58 -17.49
C VAL A 116 -3.25 6.50 -18.57
N PRO A 117 -2.16 6.29 -19.33
CA PRO A 117 -2.11 5.22 -20.33
C PRO A 117 -2.08 3.84 -19.68
N TYR A 118 -2.66 2.85 -20.35
CA TYR A 118 -2.51 1.44 -19.99
C TYR A 118 -1.06 0.95 -20.19
N GLY A 119 -0.76 -0.26 -19.71
CA GLY A 119 0.58 -0.83 -19.69
C GLY A 119 1.33 -0.49 -18.41
N ARG A 120 2.65 -0.29 -18.50
CA ARG A 120 3.49 -0.10 -17.32
C ARG A 120 3.25 1.25 -16.65
N VAL A 121 2.72 1.21 -15.43
CA VAL A 121 2.44 2.38 -14.61
C VAL A 121 3.21 2.33 -13.29
N THR A 122 3.73 3.47 -12.87
CA THR A 122 4.33 3.65 -11.55
C THR A 122 3.27 4.07 -10.56
N ILE A 123 3.01 3.25 -9.54
CA ILE A 123 2.18 3.64 -8.40
C ILE A 123 3.07 4.33 -7.37
N GLY A 124 2.61 5.46 -6.83
CA GLY A 124 3.23 6.17 -5.72
C GLY A 124 2.30 6.27 -4.51
N ILE A 125 2.85 6.06 -3.31
CA ILE A 125 2.17 6.27 -2.02
C ILE A 125 2.95 7.34 -1.26
N ASP A 126 2.32 8.50 -1.09
CA ASP A 126 2.96 9.72 -0.61
C ASP A 126 2.21 10.28 0.62
N PRO A 127 2.65 9.90 1.84
CA PRO A 127 2.13 10.45 3.08
C PRO A 127 2.47 11.95 3.19
N PRO A 128 1.49 12.85 3.30
CA PRO A 128 1.78 14.27 3.44
C PRO A 128 2.39 14.60 4.81
N ALA A 129 3.06 15.74 4.91
CA ALA A 129 3.62 16.21 6.18
C ALA A 129 2.56 16.25 7.31
N GLY A 130 3.00 15.90 8.52
CA GLY A 130 2.16 15.93 9.73
C GLY A 130 1.26 14.71 9.92
N THR A 131 1.34 13.69 9.05
CA THR A 131 0.61 12.43 9.26
C THR A 131 1.40 11.46 10.12
N PRO A 132 0.71 10.55 10.84
CA PRO A 132 1.36 9.37 11.39
C PRO A 132 2.10 8.58 10.32
N LEU A 133 3.09 7.79 10.77
CA LEU A 133 3.87 6.89 9.93
C LEU A 133 2.95 5.98 9.09
N TRP A 134 3.19 5.92 7.79
CA TRP A 134 2.46 5.01 6.91
C TRP A 134 3.10 3.63 7.00
N SER A 135 2.43 2.70 7.67
CA SER A 135 2.91 1.33 7.82
C SER A 135 2.42 0.43 6.69
N VAL A 136 3.26 -0.54 6.32
CA VAL A 136 2.96 -1.56 5.31
C VAL A 136 3.75 -2.83 5.61
N SER A 137 3.10 -3.97 5.39
CA SER A 137 3.68 -5.32 5.49
C SER A 137 3.48 -6.10 4.19
N HIS A 138 2.34 -5.88 3.53
CA HIS A 138 1.93 -6.61 2.33
C HIS A 138 1.11 -5.71 1.41
N LEU A 139 1.22 -5.89 0.10
CA LEU A 139 0.48 -5.15 -0.91
C LEU A 139 -0.18 -6.10 -1.91
N THR A 140 -1.41 -5.78 -2.30
CA THR A 140 -2.04 -6.37 -3.49
C THR A 140 -2.61 -5.28 -4.39
N VAL A 141 -2.59 -5.53 -5.69
CA VAL A 141 -3.16 -4.65 -6.71
C VAL A 141 -4.11 -5.47 -7.56
N HIS A 142 -5.30 -4.93 -7.79
CA HIS A 142 -6.33 -5.56 -8.61
C HIS A 142 -6.89 -4.59 -9.65
N ALA A 143 -7.19 -5.11 -10.84
CA ALA A 143 -7.94 -4.42 -11.88
C ALA A 143 -9.44 -4.71 -11.77
N MET A 144 -10.24 -3.69 -12.02
CA MET A 144 -11.67 -3.80 -12.30
C MET A 144 -11.87 -3.70 -13.82
N MET A 145 -12.66 -4.60 -14.38
CA MET A 145 -12.93 -4.74 -15.81
C MET A 145 -14.41 -4.52 -16.08
#